data_AF-A0A6I3V104-F1
#
_entry.id   AF-A0A6I3V104-F1
#
_cell.length_a   1.000
_cell.length_b   1.000
_cell.length_c   1.000
_cell.angle_alpha   90.00
_cell.angle_beta   90.00
_cell.angle_gamma   90.00
#
_symmetry.space_group_name_H-M   'P 1'
#
loop_
_entity.id
_entity.type
_entity.pdbx_description
1 polymer ?
#
loop_
_entity_poly.entity_id
_entity_poly.type
_entity_poly.pdbx_seq_one_letter_code
_entity_poly.pdbx_strand_id
1 'polypeptide(L)'
;SDYTVLGDPTEACLNVLAEKAGIDLNDNHNWAPRIKEIPFDSDRKRMTTVHSLEKSLDGSHHISITKGAPKEVMELCSDYY
;
A
#
# COMPACT_ATOMS: atom_id res chain seq x y z
N SER A 1 -21.51 14.74 12.36
CA SER A 1 -21.29 13.34 12.76
C SER A 1 -20.18 12.80 11.91
N ASP A 2 -18.95 13.16 12.23
CA ASP A 2 -17.79 12.85 11.39
C ASP A 2 -17.17 11.55 11.90
N TYR A 3 -17.64 10.44 11.34
CA TYR A 3 -16.94 9.17 11.42
C TYR A 3 -15.70 9.28 10.53
N THR A 4 -14.61 9.81 11.07
CA THR A 4 -13.29 9.65 10.48
C THR A 4 -12.88 8.20 10.71
N VAL A 5 -13.29 7.31 9.81
CA VAL A 5 -12.61 6.02 9.68
C VAL A 5 -11.16 6.36 9.35
N LEU A 6 -10.23 5.94 10.21
CA LEU A 6 -8.80 6.00 9.92
C LEU A 6 -8.54 5.13 8.68
N GLY A 7 -8.50 5.76 7.51
CA GLY A 7 -8.33 5.11 6.20
C GLY A 7 -9.57 5.22 5.30
N ASP A 8 -9.34 5.23 3.99
CA ASP A 8 -10.44 5.18 3.00
C ASP A 8 -11.14 3.80 3.06
N PRO A 9 -12.43 3.68 2.68
CA PRO A 9 -13.15 2.40 2.76
C PRO A 9 -12.42 1.21 2.11
N THR A 10 -11.61 1.46 1.08
CA THR A 10 -10.78 0.44 0.42
C THR A 10 -9.65 -0.03 1.33
N GLU A 11 -8.97 0.88 2.03
CA GLU A 11 -7.94 0.54 3.01
C GLU A 11 -8.50 -0.31 4.15
N ALA A 12 -9.67 0.07 4.68
CA ALA A 12 -10.34 -0.71 5.71
C ALA A 12 -10.69 -2.13 5.22
N CYS A 13 -11.19 -2.27 3.99
CA CYS A 13 -11.48 -3.58 3.41
C CYS A 13 -10.21 -4.43 3.24
N LEU A 14 -9.09 -3.83 2.83
CA LEU A 14 -7.81 -4.55 2.69
C LEU A 14 -7.26 -4.98 4.05
N ASN A 15 -7.37 -4.15 5.08
CA ASN A 15 -6.97 -4.51 6.44
C ASN A 15 -7.79 -5.70 6.97
N VAL A 16 -9.12 -5.64 6.82
CA VAL A 16 -10.01 -6.75 7.21
C VAL A 16 -9.70 -8.04 6.43
N LEU A 17 -9.37 -7.93 5.13
CA LEU A 17 -8.97 -9.08 4.33
C LEU A 17 -7.67 -9.70 4.85
N ALA A 18 -6.67 -8.87 5.18
CA ALA A 18 -5.39 -9.32 5.73
C ALA A 18 -5.59 -10.03 7.08
N GLU A 19 -6.38 -9.46 8.00
CA GLU A 19 -6.72 -10.09 9.28
C GLU A 19 -7.42 -11.44 9.08
N LYS A 20 -8.37 -11.52 8.14
CA LYS A 20 -9.05 -12.78 7.79
C LYS A 20 -8.12 -13.82 7.17
N ALA A 21 -7.03 -13.39 6.54
CA ALA A 21 -5.98 -14.26 6.02
C ALA A 21 -4.97 -14.70 7.10
N GLY A 22 -5.14 -14.26 8.36
CA GLY A 22 -4.24 -14.58 9.47
C GLY A 22 -3.00 -13.69 9.55
N ILE A 23 -3.00 -12.53 8.88
CA ILE A 23 -1.92 -11.55 8.96
C ILE A 23 -2.17 -10.63 10.16
N ASP A 24 -1.23 -10.59 11.10
CA ASP A 24 -1.23 -9.59 12.16
C ASP A 24 -0.74 -8.24 11.59
N LEU A 25 -1.61 -7.23 11.66
CA LEU A 25 -1.32 -5.90 11.11
C LEU A 25 -0.19 -5.20 11.87
N ASN A 26 0.01 -5.45 13.16
CA ASN A 26 1.10 -4.86 13.94
C ASN A 26 2.45 -5.42 13.49
N ASP A 27 2.54 -6.73 13.30
CA ASP A 27 3.74 -7.37 12.75
C ASP A 27 3.98 -6.94 11.29
N ASN A 28 2.90 -6.75 10.53
CA ASN A 28 2.97 -6.25 9.16
C ASN A 28 3.56 -4.81 9.07
N HIS A 29 3.37 -3.98 10.10
CA HIS A 29 3.99 -2.66 10.13
C HIS A 29 5.50 -2.69 10.45
N ASN A 30 5.95 -3.72 11.17
CA ASN A 30 7.34 -3.83 11.61
C ASN A 30 8.30 -4.36 10.54
N TRP A 31 7.86 -5.30 9.69
CA TRP A 31 8.76 -5.89 8.69
C TRP A 31 9.16 -4.91 7.57
N ALA A 32 8.27 -3.98 7.23
CA ALA A 32 8.50 -2.95 6.22
C ALA A 32 7.91 -1.60 6.68
N PRO A 33 8.62 -0.85 7.54
CA PRO A 33 8.12 0.42 8.05
C PRO A 33 7.86 1.43 6.91
N ARG A 34 6.68 2.05 6.94
CA ARG A 34 6.29 3.11 5.98
C ARG A 34 7.13 4.36 6.27
N ILE A 35 7.91 4.82 5.30
CA ILE A 35 8.77 6.01 5.42
C ILE A 35 8.25 7.21 4.62
N LYS A 36 7.38 6.96 3.63
CA LYS A 36 6.72 8.02 2.86
C LYS A 36 5.36 7.57 2.37
N GLU A 37 4.48 8.54 2.19
CA GLU A 37 3.17 8.34 1.62
C GLU A 37 2.86 9.44 0.60
N ILE A 38 2.24 9.04 -0.50
CA ILE A 38 1.54 9.91 -1.42
C ILE A 38 0.07 9.45 -1.38
N PRO A 39 -0.83 10.22 -0.74
CA PRO A 39 -2.21 9.82 -0.58
C PRO A 39 -2.91 9.69 -1.93
N PHE A 40 -4.14 9.17 -1.90
CA PHE A 40 -4.95 9.13 -3.10
C PHE A 40 -5.14 10.55 -3.66
N ASP A 41 -4.97 10.65 -4.98
CA ASP A 41 -5.10 11.88 -5.74
C ASP A 41 -6.00 11.57 -6.93
N SER A 42 -7.03 12.39 -7.15
CA SER A 42 -8.04 12.17 -8.18
C SER A 42 -7.49 12.27 -9.59
N ASP A 43 -6.42 13.02 -9.80
CA ASP A 43 -5.81 13.20 -11.12
C ASP A 43 -4.96 11.97 -11.48
N ARG A 44 -4.18 11.47 -10.51
CA ARG A 44 -3.37 10.24 -10.65
C ARG A 44 -4.19 8.95 -10.47
N LYS A 45 -5.35 9.03 -9.83
CA LYS A 45 -6.26 7.94 -9.42
C LYS A 45 -5.55 6.79 -8.69
N ARG A 46 -4.55 7.11 -7.87
CA ARG A 46 -3.76 6.13 -7.12
C ARG A 46 -3.17 6.70 -5.84
N MET A 47 -2.96 5.82 -4.87
CA MET A 47 -2.19 6.05 -3.65
C MET A 47 -0.90 5.23 -3.72
N THR A 48 0.19 5.79 -3.21
CA THR A 48 1.49 5.11 -3.16
C THR A 48 2.12 5.26 -1.78
N THR A 49 2.57 4.16 -1.21
CA THR A 49 3.41 4.16 0.00
C THR A 49 4.82 3.69 -0.35
N VAL A 50 5.80 4.17 0.40
CA VAL A 50 7.19 3.74 0.31
C VAL A 50 7.61 3.19 1.66
N HIS A 51 8.25 2.03 1.64
CA HIS A 51 8.64 1.30 2.83
C HIS A 51 10.14 1.01 2.81
N SER A 52 10.75 1.05 3.99
CA SER A 52 12.14 0.61 4.19
C SER A 52 12.16 -0.90 4.43
N LEU A 53 13.08 -1.61 3.80
CA LEU A 53 13.27 -3.05 3.94
C LEU A 53 14.59 -3.34 4.66
N GLU A 54 14.55 -4.23 5.65
CA GLU A 54 15.76 -4.71 6.33
C GLU A 54 16.68 -5.45 5.37
N LYS A 55 16.12 -6.31 4.51
CA LYS A 55 16.84 -7.03 3.46
C LYS A 55 16.56 -6.40 2.11
N SER A 56 17.59 -6.28 1.27
CA SER A 56 17.41 -5.74 -0.08
C SER A 56 16.54 -6.67 -0.93
N LEU A 57 15.59 -6.09 -1.66
CA LEU A 57 14.84 -6.73 -2.73
C LEU A 57 15.30 -6.12 -4.05
N ASP A 58 15.76 -6.94 -5.00
CA ASP A 58 16.28 -6.50 -6.30
C ASP A 58 17.34 -5.37 -6.22
N GLY A 59 18.22 -5.46 -5.22
CA GLY A 59 19.29 -4.47 -4.99
C GLY A 59 18.84 -3.16 -4.33
N SER A 60 17.57 -3.05 -3.93
CA SER A 60 17.00 -1.88 -3.24
C SER A 60 16.60 -2.22 -1.80
N HIS A 61 16.86 -1.31 -0.87
CA HIS A 61 16.31 -1.34 0.49
C HIS A 61 14.97 -0.61 0.61
N HIS A 62 14.38 -0.24 -0.51
CA HIS A 62 13.09 0.44 -0.56
C HIS A 62 12.14 -0.29 -1.51
N ILE A 63 10.90 -0.43 -1.07
CA ILE A 63 9.79 -0.89 -1.90
C ILE A 63 8.70 0.17 -1.97
N SER A 64 8.13 0.35 -3.16
CA SER A 64 6.94 1.15 -3.36
C SER A 64 5.74 0.22 -3.56
N ILE A 65 4.66 0.46 -2.82
CA ILE A 65 3.39 -0.25 -2.97
C ILE A 65 2.35 0.76 -3.44
N THR A 66 1.68 0.45 -4.55
CA THR A 66 0.70 1.35 -5.16
C THR A 66 -0.63 0.64 -5.34
N LYS A 67 -1.72 1.28 -4.91
CA LYS A 67 -3.11 0.85 -5.15
C LYS A 67 -3.86 1.97 -5.87
N GLY A 68 -4.75 1.64 -6.80
CA GLY A 68 -5.46 2.64 -7.57
C GLY A 68 -6.36 2.06 -8.65
N ALA A 69 -6.85 2.91 -9.54
CA ALA A 69 -7.64 2.50 -10.69
C ALA A 69 -6.83 1.52 -11.57
N PRO A 70 -7.37 0.33 -11.91
CA PRO A 70 -6.61 -0.69 -12.63
C PRO A 70 -5.93 -0.18 -13.91
N LYS A 71 -6.67 0.58 -14.74
CA LYS A 71 -6.13 1.16 -15.98
C LYS A 71 -4.86 2.00 -15.74
N GLU A 72 -4.92 2.89 -14.75
CA GLU A 72 -3.85 3.85 -14.46
C GLU A 72 -2.62 3.17 -13.85
N VAL A 73 -2.81 2.08 -13.10
CA VAL A 73 -1.69 1.29 -12.56
C VAL A 73 -1.06 0.45 -13.67
N MET A 74 -1.87 -0.22 -14.49
CA MET A 74 -1.38 -1.07 -15.58
C MET A 74 -0.57 -0.30 -16.62
N GLU A 75 -0.92 0.94 -16.92
CA GLU A 75 -0.17 1.80 -17.84
C GLU A 75 1.25 2.16 -17.33
N LEU A 76 1.53 1.94 -16.03
CA LEU A 76 2.82 2.22 -15.41
C LEU A 76 3.67 0.96 -15.15
N CYS A 77 3.13 -0.22 -15.41
CA CYS A 77 3.84 -1.49 -15.22
C CYS A 77 4.55 -1.92 -16.51
N SER A 78 5.81 -2.38 -16.37
CA SER A 78 6.56 -3.01 -17.47
C SER A 78 6.37 -4.52 -17.54
N ASP A 79 6.01 -5.14 -16.41
CA ASP A 79 5.95 -6.59 -16.22
C ASP A 79 4.73 -6.97 -15.36
N TYR A 80 4.27 -8.22 -15.49
CA TYR A 80 3.18 -8.80 -14.70
C TYR A 80 3.56 -10.21 -14.23
N TYR A 81 3.11 -10.60 -13.03
CA TYR A 81 3.37 -11.90 -12.39
C TYR A 81 2.08 -12.70 -12.22
#